data_AF-A0A6B9YE49-F1
#
_entry.id   AF-A0A6B9YE49-F1
#
_cell.length_a   1.000
_cell.length_b   1.000
_cell.length_c   1.000
_cell.angle_alpha   90.00
_cell.angle_beta   90.00
_cell.angle_gamma   90.00
#
_symmetry.space_group_name_H-M   'P 1'
#
loop_
_entity.id
_entity.type
_entity.pdbx_description
1 polymer ?
#
loop_
_entity_poly.entity_id
_entity_poly.type
_entity_poly.pdbx_seq_one_letter_code
_entity_poly.pdbx_strand_id
1 'polypeptide(L)' 'MRTSGNRNALSYSDQGIFQIDFHHFMNSEKEQSSMELAQEFGLSLKDVKNLKERLTRS' A
#
# COMPACT_ATOMS: atom_id res chain seq x y z
N MET A 1 11.42 9.50 32.57
CA MET A 1 11.55 9.97 31.17
C MET A 1 10.46 9.31 30.34
N ARG A 2 9.61 10.09 29.65
CA ARG A 2 8.59 9.59 28.72
C ARG A 2 9.25 9.40 27.36
N THR A 3 9.21 8.21 26.77
CA THR A 3 9.05 8.05 25.31
C THR A 3 8.38 6.71 25.02
N SER A 4 7.10 6.83 24.67
CA SER A 4 6.30 5.79 24.04
C SER A 4 6.99 5.36 22.73
N GLY A 5 7.42 4.11 22.67
CA GLY A 5 7.91 3.47 21.45
C GLY A 5 6.83 2.57 20.88
N ASN A 6 5.69 3.14 20.48
CA ASN A 6 4.67 2.41 19.72
C ASN A 6 5.19 2.14 18.31
N ARG A 7 6.12 1.17 18.19
CA ARG A 7 6.54 0.61 16.91
C ARG A 7 5.52 -0.44 16.50
N ASN A 8 4.35 0.01 16.07
CA ASN A 8 3.52 -0.76 15.14
C ASN A 8 4.25 -0.78 13.79
N ALA A 9 5.38 -1.50 13.74
CA ALA A 9 5.95 -1.96 12.48
C ALA A 9 5.01 -3.07 12.01
N LEU A 10 3.99 -2.66 11.27
CA LEU A 10 3.09 -3.53 10.54
C LEU A 10 3.96 -4.26 9.50
N SER A 11 4.62 -5.35 9.92
CA SER A 11 5.28 -6.29 9.02
C SER A 11 4.19 -6.98 8.21
N TYR A 12 3.72 -6.30 7.16
CA TYR A 12 2.90 -6.89 6.12
C TYR A 12 3.80 -7.71 5.21
N SER A 13 4.32 -8.81 5.76
CA SER A 13 5.10 -9.82 5.06
C SER A 13 4.18 -10.69 4.19
N ASP A 14 3.54 -10.05 3.20
CA ASP A 14 2.84 -10.70 2.09
C ASP A 14 3.31 -10.08 0.75
N GLN A 15 4.61 -9.84 0.62
CA GLN A 15 5.23 -9.22 -0.57
C GLN A 15 5.73 -10.26 -1.56
N GLY A 16 4.94 -11.30 -1.85
CA GLY A 16 5.37 -12.39 -2.73
C GLY A 16 5.05 -12.18 -4.21
N ILE A 17 4.04 -11.36 -4.54
CA ILE A 17 3.42 -11.40 -5.88
C ILE A 17 3.53 -10.08 -6.65
N PHE A 18 3.68 -8.95 -5.95
CA PHE A 18 3.85 -7.65 -6.57
C PHE A 18 5.19 -7.05 -6.16
N GLN A 19 6.10 -6.86 -7.12
CA GLN A 19 7.34 -6.09 -6.95
C GLN A 19 7.04 -4.58 -6.90
N ILE A 20 6.03 -4.19 -6.13
CA ILE A 20 5.65 -2.79 -5.93
C ILE A 20 6.11 -2.35 -4.55
N ASP A 21 6.56 -1.12 -4.47
CA ASP A 21 6.79 -0.49 -3.18
C ASP A 21 5.42 -0.17 -2.55
N PHE A 22 5.01 -1.00 -1.59
CA PHE A 22 3.74 -0.85 -0.88
C PHE A 22 3.68 0.42 -0.04
N HIS A 23 4.81 0.90 0.48
CA HIS A 23 4.84 2.16 1.22
C HIS A 23 4.61 3.34 0.26
N HIS A 24 5.22 3.28 -0.93
CA HIS A 24 4.97 4.27 -1.96
C HIS A 24 3.51 4.22 -2.43
N PHE A 25 2.99 3.03 -2.72
CA PHE A 25 1.59 2.83 -3.11
C PHE A 25 0.61 3.38 -2.06
N MET A 26 0.84 3.13 -0.77
CA MET A 26 0.02 3.63 0.33
C MET A 26 0.00 5.15 0.46
N ASN A 27 1.11 5.83 0.13
CA ASN A 27 1.16 7.28 0.14
C ASN A 27 0.47 7.84 -1.10
N SER A 28 0.78 7.30 -2.29
CA SER A 28 0.17 7.71 -3.55
C SER A 28 -1.33 7.44 -3.57
N GLU A 29 -1.82 6.37 -2.94
CA GLU A 29 -3.25 6.00 -2.93
C GLU A 29 -4.15 7.05 -2.28
N LYS A 30 -3.62 7.86 -1.35
CA LYS A 30 -4.35 8.93 -0.68
C LYS A 30 -4.54 10.18 -1.54
N GLU A 31 -3.65 10.39 -2.50
CA GLU A 31 -3.61 11.60 -3.32
C GLU A 31 -3.98 11.35 -4.79
N GLN A 32 -3.70 10.15 -5.30
CA GLN A 32 -3.88 9.77 -6.68
C GLN A 32 -5.13 8.92 -6.92
N SER A 33 -5.67 9.02 -8.13
CA SER A 33 -6.76 8.16 -8.59
C SER A 33 -6.28 6.75 -8.90
N SER A 34 -7.18 5.76 -8.85
CA SER A 34 -6.87 4.37 -9.22
C SER A 34 -6.26 4.22 -10.61
N MET A 35 -6.60 5.13 -11.54
CA MET A 35 -6.04 5.20 -12.89
C MET A 35 -4.55 5.58 -12.87
N GLU A 36 -4.20 6.60 -12.09
CA GLU A 36 -2.83 7.10 -11.98
C GLU A 36 -1.94 6.05 -11.30
N LEU A 37 -2.43 5.43 -10.23
CA LEU A 37 -1.76 4.31 -9.56
C LEU A 37 -1.53 3.12 -10.50
N ALA A 38 -2.51 2.80 -11.35
CA ALA A 38 -2.37 1.73 -12.33
C ALA A 38 -1.24 2.03 -13.33
N GLN A 39 -1.16 3.28 -13.80
CA GLN A 39 -0.12 3.72 -14.74
C GLN A 39 1.27 3.81 -14.09
N GLU A 40 1.36 4.35 -12.87
CA GLU A 40 2.62 4.55 -12.15
C GLU A 40 3.25 3.23 -11.70
N PHE A 41 2.45 2.30 -11.21
CA PHE A 41 2.92 1.02 -10.69
C PHE A 41 2.86 -0.12 -11.72
N GLY A 42 2.40 0.15 -12.95
CA GLY A 42 2.23 -0.87 -14.00
C GLY A 42 1.22 -1.95 -13.62
N LEU A 43 0.20 -1.58 -12.86
CA LEU A 43 -0.84 -2.47 -12.35
C LEU A 43 -2.12 -2.31 -13.16
N SER A 44 -2.97 -3.34 -13.18
CA SER A 44 -4.33 -3.15 -13.67
C SER A 44 -5.20 -2.44 -12.63
N LEU A 45 -6.22 -1.71 -13.07
CA LEU A 45 -7.22 -1.11 -12.19
C LEU A 45 -7.83 -2.10 -11.18
N LYS A 46 -7.96 -3.37 -11.61
CA LYS A 46 -8.43 -4.47 -10.76
C LYS A 46 -7.44 -4.79 -9.64
N ASP A 47 -6.14 -4.78 -9.93
CA ASP A 47 -5.09 -5.04 -8.94
C ASP A 47 -4.99 -3.89 -7.95
N VAL A 48 -5.06 -2.63 -8.44
CA VAL A 48 -5.12 -1.44 -7.59
C VAL A 48 -6.30 -1.52 -6.63
N LYS A 49 -7.48 -1.92 -7.11
CA LYS A 49 -8.67 -2.11 -6.27
C LYS A 49 -8.45 -3.21 -5.22
N ASN A 50 -7.91 -4.35 -5.62
CA ASN A 50 -7.63 -5.47 -4.70
C ASN A 50 -6.62 -5.04 -3.63
N LEU A 51 -5.56 -4.33 -4.01
CA LEU A 51 -4.61 -3.71 -3.09
C LEU A 51 -5.32 -2.80 -2.08
N LYS A 52 -6.15 -1.87 -2.54
CA LYS A 52 -6.94 -0.98 -1.67
C LYS A 52 -7.80 -1.75 -0.67
N GLU A 53 -8.52 -2.78 -1.14
CA GLU A 53 -9.37 -3.62 -0.29
C GLU A 53 -8.56 -4.41 0.76
N ARG A 54 -7.36 -4.87 0.41
CA ARG A 54 -6.45 -5.54 1.36
C ARG A 54 -5.93 -4.58 2.43
N LEU A 55 -5.67 -3.33 2.06
CA LEU A 55 -5.16 -2.29 2.97
C LEU A 55 -6.24 -1.82 3.97
N THR A 56 -7.52 -1.80 3.57
CA THR A 56 -8.63 -1.45 4.47
C THR A 56 -9.04 -2.57 5.42
N ARG A 57 -8.59 -3.80 5.17
CA ARG A 57 -8.95 -4.99 5.96
C ARG A 57 -7.98 -5.31 7.11
N SER A 58 -6.93 -4.52 7.30
CA SER A 58 -5.93 -4.72 8.37
C SER A 58 -5.97 -3.61 9.42
#